data_AF-A0A1U6ICL3-F1
#
_entry.id   AF-A0A1U6ICL3-F1
#
_cell.length_a   1.000
_cell.length_b   1.000
_cell.length_c   1.000
_cell.angle_alpha   90.00
_cell.angle_beta   90.00
_cell.angle_gamma   90.00
#
_symmetry.space_group_name_H-M   'P 1'
#
loop_
_entity.id
_entity.type
_entity.pdbx_description
1 polymer ?
#
loop_
_entity_poly.entity_id
_entity_poly.type
_entity_poly.pdbx_seq_one_letter_code
_entity_poly.pdbx_strand_id
1 'polypeptide(L)'
;MVTKTGQDEGEAVVEAADAPVVPAATAPAGPDEAAASGKKRKRKLRPSPRELVGPSPNDHTNLAIADIALRGGTFLARRAVEKALLGKKYAPSKASAILKGRTMGETMLHRTLARVAMTSVPGAILVGGGLIAKTLYDRSKARTAKAAGDEKLADMAKDGEES
;
A
#
# COMPACT_ATOMS: atom_id res chain seq x y z
N MET A 1 -10.85 -38.90 -47.80
CA MET A 1 -10.91 -37.42 -47.69
C MET A 1 -11.34 -37.10 -46.27
N VAL A 2 -10.82 -36.04 -45.62
CA VAL A 2 -10.90 -35.65 -44.17
C VAL A 2 -9.55 -35.95 -43.45
N THR A 3 -8.51 -35.11 -43.59
CA THR A 3 -8.10 -33.89 -42.83
C THR A 3 -7.50 -34.11 -41.43
N LYS A 4 -6.16 -34.20 -41.41
CA LYS A 4 -5.15 -33.47 -40.61
C LYS A 4 -5.53 -32.84 -39.24
N THR A 5 -4.57 -33.03 -38.32
CA THR A 5 -4.04 -32.10 -37.27
C THR A 5 -4.61 -32.16 -35.85
N GLY A 6 -3.84 -32.86 -34.99
CA GLY A 6 -3.26 -32.39 -33.73
C GLY A 6 -4.12 -31.64 -32.73
N GLN A 7 -4.31 -32.25 -31.54
CA GLN A 7 -3.98 -31.64 -30.25
C GLN A 7 -4.11 -32.69 -29.15
N ASP A 8 -2.96 -33.23 -28.76
CA ASP A 8 -2.72 -33.76 -27.42
C ASP A 8 -2.84 -32.60 -26.43
N GLU A 9 -3.81 -32.64 -25.52
CA GLU A 9 -3.81 -31.84 -24.30
C GLU A 9 -3.90 -32.83 -23.15
N GLY A 10 -2.73 -33.30 -22.73
CA GLY A 10 -2.55 -34.13 -21.56
C GLY A 10 -2.99 -33.39 -20.31
N GLU A 11 -3.86 -34.05 -19.58
CA GLU A 11 -4.16 -33.89 -18.16
C GLU A 11 -2.84 -33.85 -17.36
N ALA A 12 -2.35 -32.65 -17.06
CA ALA A 12 -1.26 -32.43 -16.12
C ALA A 12 -1.83 -31.90 -14.80
N VAL A 13 -2.21 -32.87 -13.97
CA VAL A 13 -2.18 -32.76 -12.53
C VAL A 13 -0.82 -32.19 -12.11
N VAL A 14 -0.81 -31.03 -11.48
CA VAL A 14 0.30 -30.52 -10.66
C VAL A 14 -0.26 -30.38 -9.25
N GLU A 15 -0.32 -31.50 -8.53
CA GLU A 15 0.72 -31.97 -7.61
C GLU A 15 1.01 -30.90 -6.54
N ALA A 16 0.37 -31.13 -5.39
CA ALA A 16 0.55 -30.40 -4.16
C ALA A 16 2.00 -30.56 -3.69
N ALA A 17 2.80 -29.51 -3.89
CA ALA A 17 4.06 -29.35 -3.20
C ALA A 17 3.77 -28.92 -1.75
N ASP A 18 3.78 -29.93 -0.87
CA ASP A 18 3.97 -29.79 0.56
C ASP A 18 5.22 -28.93 0.82
N ALA A 19 5.00 -27.67 1.21
CA ALA A 19 6.08 -26.77 1.55
C ALA A 19 6.66 -27.21 2.91
N PRO A 20 7.99 -27.40 3.04
CA PRO A 20 8.57 -27.79 4.30
C PRO A 20 8.25 -26.73 5.35
N VAL A 21 7.57 -27.16 6.41
CA VAL A 21 7.43 -26.42 7.66
C VAL A 21 8.84 -26.09 8.13
N VAL A 22 9.27 -24.86 7.90
CA VAL A 22 10.49 -24.32 8.50
C VAL A 22 10.29 -24.34 10.02
N PRO A 23 11.03 -25.15 10.79
CA PRO A 23 10.96 -25.05 12.23
C PRO A 23 11.45 -23.66 12.63
N ALA A 24 10.66 -23.01 13.48
CA ALA A 24 11.02 -21.77 14.15
C ALA A 24 12.46 -21.88 14.66
N ALA A 25 13.35 -21.02 14.17
CA ALA A 25 14.70 -20.92 14.65
C ALA A 25 14.67 -20.59 16.15
N THR A 26 14.82 -21.62 16.97
CA THR A 26 15.14 -21.54 18.38
C THR A 26 16.39 -20.69 18.51
N ALA A 27 16.25 -19.54 19.17
CA ALA A 27 17.38 -18.72 19.58
C ALA A 27 18.38 -19.59 20.37
N PRO A 28 19.68 -19.58 20.05
CA PRO A 28 20.64 -20.39 20.78
C PRO A 28 20.73 -19.90 22.23
N ALA A 29 20.53 -20.83 23.15
CA ALA A 29 20.93 -20.71 24.54
C ALA A 29 22.40 -20.24 24.61
N GLY A 30 22.66 -19.29 25.50
CA GLY A 30 23.97 -18.66 25.63
C GLY A 30 25.04 -19.64 26.11
N PRO A 31 26.32 -19.31 25.91
CA PRO A 31 27.38 -19.85 26.73
C PRO A 31 27.45 -19.02 28.02
N ASP A 32 27.15 -19.66 29.14
CA ASP A 32 27.64 -19.25 30.43
C ASP A 32 29.19 -19.20 30.42
N GLU A 33 29.71 -18.24 31.18
CA GLU A 33 31.11 -18.02 31.58
C GLU A 33 32.15 -17.60 30.52
N ALA A 34 32.41 -16.29 30.47
CA ALA A 34 33.79 -15.79 30.54
C ALA A 34 33.80 -14.39 31.17
N ALA A 35 34.55 -14.28 32.26
CA ALA A 35 34.65 -13.12 33.13
C ALA A 35 35.38 -11.92 32.51
N ALA A 36 35.09 -10.75 33.10
CA ALA A 36 35.90 -9.53 33.17
C ALA A 36 36.10 -8.69 31.90
N SER A 37 35.34 -7.58 31.80
CA SER A 37 35.93 -6.23 31.82
C SER A 37 34.82 -5.17 31.72
N GLY A 38 34.84 -4.22 32.65
CA GLY A 38 33.81 -3.21 32.83
C GLY A 38 33.71 -2.23 31.66
N LYS A 39 32.55 -2.22 31.00
CA LYS A 39 31.94 -1.01 30.43
C LYS A 39 30.43 -1.21 30.40
N LYS A 40 29.72 -0.49 31.27
CA LYS A 40 28.25 -0.51 31.34
C LYS A 40 27.70 -0.08 29.98
N ARG A 41 27.36 -1.05 29.12
CA ARG A 41 26.54 -0.80 27.93
C ARG A 41 25.21 -0.28 28.46
N LYS A 42 24.98 1.03 28.30
CA LYS A 42 23.67 1.64 28.58
C LYS A 42 22.66 0.96 27.68
N ARG A 43 22.02 -0.08 28.21
CA ARG A 43 20.81 -0.67 27.63
C ARG A 43 19.85 0.50 27.50
N LYS A 44 19.58 0.95 26.26
CA LYS A 44 18.57 1.98 26.00
C LYS A 44 17.31 1.51 26.73
N LEU A 45 16.96 2.23 27.80
CA LEU A 45 15.74 1.98 28.53
C LEU A 45 14.62 2.11 27.50
N ARG A 46 13.85 1.04 27.32
CA ARG A 46 12.56 1.14 26.64
C ARG A 46 11.81 2.24 27.41
N PRO A 47 11.32 3.30 26.76
CA PRO A 47 10.61 4.37 27.46
C PRO A 47 9.51 3.73 28.31
N SER A 48 9.42 4.18 29.56
CA SER A 48 8.50 3.58 30.51
C SER A 48 7.06 3.82 30.03
N PRO A 49 6.13 2.85 30.15
CA PRO A 49 4.74 3.02 29.69
C PRO A 49 4.00 4.24 30.27
N ARG A 50 4.57 4.90 31.28
CA ARG A 50 4.01 6.09 31.94
C ARG A 50 4.41 7.42 31.30
N GLU A 51 5.27 7.42 30.28
CA GLU A 51 5.79 8.66 29.65
C GLU A 51 5.17 8.96 28.28
N LEU A 52 4.22 8.16 27.81
CA LEU A 52 3.39 8.51 26.64
C LEU A 52 2.19 9.33 27.11
N VAL A 53 2.44 10.56 27.53
CA VAL A 53 1.38 11.53 27.82
C VAL A 53 0.77 11.97 26.49
N GLY A 54 -0.35 11.34 26.12
CA GLY A 54 -1.18 11.83 25.03
C GLY A 54 -1.92 13.12 25.41
N PRO A 55 -2.63 13.76 24.46
CA PRO A 55 -3.34 15.02 24.69
C PRO A 55 -4.38 14.94 25.82
N SER A 56 -4.80 13.75 26.22
CA SER A 56 -5.64 13.48 27.38
C SER A 56 -4.91 12.59 28.42
N PRO A 57 -5.15 12.76 29.73
CA PRO A 57 -4.66 11.83 30.76
C PRO A 57 -5.28 10.42 30.68
N ASN A 58 -6.36 10.24 29.91
CA ASN A 58 -7.03 8.96 29.70
C ASN A 58 -6.55 8.31 28.38
N ASP A 59 -6.01 7.10 28.49
CA ASP A 59 -5.50 6.30 27.37
C ASP A 59 -6.58 5.94 26.34
N HIS A 60 -7.80 5.62 26.79
CA HIS A 60 -8.91 5.29 25.89
C HIS A 60 -9.27 6.49 25.01
N THR A 61 -9.28 7.70 25.60
CA THR A 61 -9.50 8.94 24.85
C THR A 61 -8.33 9.26 23.92
N ASN A 62 -7.09 9.01 24.33
CA ASN A 62 -5.92 9.18 23.46
C ASN A 62 -5.98 8.26 22.23
N LEU A 63 -6.41 7.02 22.40
CA LEU A 63 -6.61 6.08 21.29
C LEU A 63 -7.72 6.55 20.36
N ALA A 64 -8.83 7.05 20.89
CA ALA A 64 -9.91 7.62 20.09
C ALA A 64 -9.45 8.85 19.30
N ILE A 65 -8.72 9.77 19.95
CA ILE A 65 -8.13 10.94 19.29
C ILE A 65 -7.15 10.52 18.21
N ALA A 66 -6.31 9.52 18.47
CA ALA A 66 -5.34 9.01 17.50
C ALA A 66 -6.05 8.37 16.29
N ASP A 67 -7.08 7.53 16.49
CA ASP A 67 -7.84 6.92 15.40
C ASP A 67 -8.54 7.98 14.54
N ILE A 68 -9.16 8.97 15.18
CA ILE A 68 -9.80 10.09 14.49
C ILE A 68 -8.76 10.93 13.72
N ALA A 69 -7.63 11.25 14.35
CA ALA A 69 -6.56 12.02 13.73
C ALA A 69 -5.94 11.28 12.54
N LEU A 70 -5.71 9.97 12.65
CA LEU A 70 -5.17 9.16 11.55
C LEU A 70 -6.17 9.01 10.41
N ARG A 71 -7.46 8.78 10.71
CA ARG A 71 -8.51 8.68 9.68
C ARG A 71 -8.79 10.03 9.01
N GLY A 72 -8.92 11.09 9.80
CA GLY A 72 -9.17 12.45 9.31
C GLY A 72 -7.96 13.05 8.59
N GLY A 73 -6.77 12.88 9.15
CA GLY A 73 -5.51 13.36 8.59
C GLY A 73 -5.21 12.73 7.23
N THR A 74 -5.47 11.43 7.07
CA THR A 74 -5.29 10.75 5.77
C THR A 74 -6.21 11.33 4.69
N PHE A 75 -7.47 11.63 5.03
CA PHE A 75 -8.40 12.25 4.08
C PHE A 75 -7.93 13.64 3.63
N LEU A 76 -7.46 14.45 4.58
CA LEU A 76 -6.96 15.79 4.29
C LEU A 76 -5.66 15.75 3.46
N ALA A 77 -4.73 14.86 3.84
CA ALA A 77 -3.49 14.63 3.11
C ALA A 77 -3.77 14.20 1.66
N ARG A 78 -4.72 13.29 1.45
CA ARG A 78 -5.15 12.88 0.11
C ARG A 78 -5.62 14.08 -0.73
N ARG A 79 -6.51 14.91 -0.18
CA ARG A 79 -7.05 16.08 -0.88
C ARG A 79 -5.97 17.13 -1.19
N ALA A 80 -5.01 17.32 -0.28
CA ALA A 80 -3.86 18.18 -0.51
C ALA A 80 -2.96 17.68 -1.64
N VAL A 81 -2.66 16.37 -1.66
CA VAL A 81 -1.89 15.73 -2.74
C VAL A 81 -2.63 15.85 -4.08
N GLU A 82 -3.92 15.52 -4.12
CA GLU A 82 -4.76 15.65 -5.31
C GLU A 82 -4.75 17.08 -5.88
N LYS A 83 -4.93 18.09 -5.01
CA LYS A 83 -4.89 19.49 -5.41
C LYS A 83 -3.49 19.92 -5.88
N ALA A 84 -2.43 19.42 -5.26
CA ALA A 84 -1.05 19.74 -5.64
C ALA A 84 -0.66 19.13 -6.99
N LEU A 85 -1.13 17.91 -7.31
CA LEU A 85 -0.84 17.27 -8.59
C LEU A 85 -1.62 17.89 -9.75
N LEU A 86 -2.92 18.13 -9.58
CA LEU A 86 -3.78 18.66 -10.65
C LEU A 86 -3.69 20.19 -10.76
N GLY A 87 -3.55 20.89 -9.63
CA GLY A 87 -3.56 22.35 -9.59
C GLY A 87 -2.37 23.03 -10.28
N LYS A 88 -1.28 22.29 -10.55
CA LYS A 88 -0.14 22.80 -11.32
C LYS A 88 -0.31 22.65 -12.84
N LYS A 89 -1.23 21.79 -13.30
CA LYS A 89 -1.36 21.40 -14.71
C LYS A 89 -2.70 21.77 -15.34
N TYR A 90 -3.76 21.89 -14.55
CA TYR A 90 -5.12 22.12 -15.05
C TYR A 90 -5.75 23.33 -14.38
N ALA A 91 -6.66 23.99 -15.12
CA ALA A 91 -7.47 25.07 -14.58
C ALA A 91 -8.34 24.58 -13.39
N PRO A 92 -8.68 25.45 -12.42
CA PRO A 92 -9.40 25.05 -11.21
C PRO A 92 -10.73 24.32 -11.46
N SER A 93 -11.47 24.70 -12.50
CA SER A 93 -12.73 24.07 -12.91
C SER A 93 -12.49 22.64 -13.40
N LYS A 94 -11.61 22.46 -14.39
CA LYS A 94 -11.24 21.16 -14.96
C LYS A 94 -10.65 20.22 -13.91
N ALA A 95 -9.78 20.72 -13.02
CA ALA A 95 -9.24 19.92 -11.93
C ALA A 95 -10.34 19.41 -10.98
N SER A 96 -11.38 20.21 -10.73
CA SER A 96 -12.49 19.81 -9.85
C SER A 96 -13.40 18.78 -10.51
N ALA A 97 -13.66 18.93 -11.81
CA ALA A 97 -14.40 17.94 -12.60
C ALA A 97 -13.69 16.58 -12.61
N ILE A 98 -12.38 16.56 -12.91
CA ILE A 98 -11.55 15.33 -12.87
C ILE A 98 -11.64 14.63 -11.52
N LEU A 99 -11.56 15.39 -10.42
CA LEU A 99 -11.65 14.82 -9.08
C LEU A 99 -13.04 14.25 -8.80
N LYS A 100 -14.11 14.91 -9.25
CA LYS A 100 -15.48 14.44 -9.05
C LYS A 100 -15.73 13.12 -9.79
N GLY A 101 -15.36 13.03 -11.07
CA GLY A 101 -15.50 11.79 -11.86
C GLY A 101 -14.70 10.62 -11.27
N ARG A 102 -13.48 10.87 -10.78
CA ARG A 102 -12.65 9.85 -10.11
C ARG A 102 -13.32 9.27 -8.85
N THR A 103 -14.04 10.08 -8.09
CA THR A 103 -14.50 9.70 -6.76
C THR A 103 -15.68 8.73 -6.72
N MET A 104 -16.49 8.62 -7.76
CA MET A 104 -17.73 7.84 -7.71
C MET A 104 -17.53 6.32 -7.88
N GLY A 105 -16.83 5.86 -8.93
CA GLY A 105 -16.62 4.43 -9.17
C GLY A 105 -15.31 3.88 -8.61
N GLU A 106 -14.22 4.64 -8.73
CA GLU A 106 -12.86 4.15 -8.46
C GLU A 106 -12.56 4.06 -6.95
N THR A 107 -13.25 4.85 -6.12
CA THR A 107 -13.02 4.91 -4.67
C THR A 107 -13.29 3.58 -3.98
N MET A 108 -14.31 2.82 -4.43
CA MET A 108 -14.64 1.52 -3.83
C MET A 108 -13.58 0.48 -4.15
N LEU A 109 -13.11 0.44 -5.39
CA LEU A 109 -12.03 -0.46 -5.81
C LEU A 109 -10.72 -0.13 -5.09
N HIS A 110 -10.34 1.15 -5.03
CA HIS A 110 -9.13 1.56 -4.32
C HIS A 110 -9.19 1.26 -2.83
N ARG A 111 -10.36 1.43 -2.19
CA ARG A 111 -10.51 1.16 -0.75
C ARG A 111 -10.43 -0.32 -0.42
N THR A 112 -10.96 -1.20 -1.27
CA THR A 112 -10.85 -2.65 -1.09
C THR A 112 -9.41 -3.12 -1.32
N LEU A 113 -8.76 -2.66 -2.39
CA LEU A 113 -7.36 -3.00 -2.67
C LEU A 113 -6.42 -2.50 -1.56
N ALA A 114 -6.61 -1.27 -1.08
CA ALA A 114 -5.84 -0.73 0.03
C ALA A 114 -6.03 -1.55 1.32
N ARG A 115 -7.25 -2.06 1.56
CA ARG A 115 -7.50 -2.92 2.72
C ARG A 115 -6.75 -4.24 2.61
N VAL A 116 -6.76 -4.89 1.44
CA VAL A 116 -5.97 -6.12 1.19
C VAL A 116 -4.47 -5.88 1.40
N ALA A 117 -3.97 -4.72 0.97
CA ALA A 117 -2.57 -4.34 1.19
C ALA A 117 -2.25 -4.09 2.68
N MET A 118 -3.20 -3.60 3.47
CA MET A 118 -2.98 -3.26 4.89
C MET A 118 -3.27 -4.42 5.86
N THR A 119 -4.06 -5.41 5.47
CA THR A 119 -4.44 -6.51 6.37
C THR A 119 -3.36 -7.58 6.50
N SER A 120 -2.34 -7.58 5.63
CA SER A 120 -1.29 -8.60 5.66
C SER A 120 0.05 -8.10 5.11
N VAL A 121 1.16 -8.55 5.72
CA VAL A 121 2.52 -8.24 5.25
C VAL A 121 2.78 -8.78 3.83
N PRO A 122 2.35 -10.01 3.46
CA PRO A 122 2.48 -10.49 2.09
C PRO A 122 1.68 -9.65 1.08
N GLY A 123 0.46 -9.23 1.43
CA GLY A 123 -0.36 -8.35 0.59
C GLY A 123 0.27 -6.98 0.39
N ALA A 124 0.86 -6.39 1.44
CA ALA A 124 1.60 -5.14 1.36
C ALA A 124 2.79 -5.23 0.39
N ILE A 125 3.55 -6.34 0.43
CA ILE A 125 4.71 -6.56 -0.45
C ILE A 125 4.25 -6.73 -1.90
N LEU A 126 3.20 -7.51 -2.16
CA LEU A 126 2.69 -7.70 -3.51
C LEU A 126 2.16 -6.39 -4.12
N VAL A 127 1.30 -5.67 -3.39
CA VAL A 127 0.71 -4.42 -3.89
C VAL A 127 1.76 -3.31 -3.98
N GLY A 128 2.60 -3.17 -2.94
CA GLY A 128 3.67 -2.17 -2.91
C GLY A 128 4.74 -2.45 -3.95
N GLY A 129 5.18 -3.71 -4.09
CA GLY A 129 6.14 -4.14 -5.10
C GLY A 129 5.60 -3.97 -6.52
N GLY A 130 4.33 -4.34 -6.76
CA GLY A 130 3.64 -4.13 -8.03
C GLY A 130 3.56 -2.66 -8.43
N LEU A 131 3.27 -1.77 -7.47
CA LEU A 131 3.27 -0.31 -7.69
C LEU A 131 4.64 0.24 -8.08
N ILE A 132 5.71 -0.20 -7.40
CA ILE A 132 7.08 0.21 -7.72
C ILE A 132 7.45 -0.30 -9.11
N ALA A 133 7.22 -1.58 -9.40
CA ALA A 133 7.49 -2.18 -10.69
C ALA A 133 6.72 -1.45 -11.82
N LYS A 134 5.43 -1.18 -11.60
CA LYS A 134 4.58 -0.44 -12.54
C LYS A 134 5.09 0.99 -12.77
N THR A 135 5.56 1.66 -11.73
CA THR A 135 6.12 3.01 -11.85
C THR A 135 7.38 3.02 -12.69
N LEU A 136 8.28 2.05 -12.50
CA LEU A 136 9.49 1.92 -13.31
C LEU A 136 9.17 1.57 -14.77
N TYR A 137 8.17 0.72 -14.99
CA TYR A 137 7.67 0.41 -16.32
C TYR A 137 7.03 1.63 -17.02
N ASP A 138 6.21 2.42 -16.32
CA ASP A 138 5.61 3.63 -16.89
C ASP A 138 6.66 4.68 -17.23
N ARG A 139 7.74 4.72 -16.44
CA ARG A 139 8.86 5.60 -16.73
C ARG A 139 9.64 5.18 -17.98
N SER A 140 9.78 3.89 -18.25
CA SER A 140 10.42 3.42 -19.49
C SER A 140 9.56 3.71 -20.72
N LYS A 141 8.23 3.72 -20.58
CA LYS A 141 7.26 4.06 -21.64
C LYS A 141 6.61 5.43 -21.46
N ALA A 142 7.39 6.42 -21.01
CA ALA A 142 6.87 7.71 -20.54
C ALA A 142 5.96 8.45 -21.55
N ARG A 143 6.22 8.37 -22.87
CA ARG A 143 5.36 9.05 -23.86
C ARG A 143 3.98 8.40 -23.96
N THR A 144 3.94 7.08 -24.09
CA THR A 144 2.69 6.31 -24.15
C THR A 144 1.93 6.39 -22.81
N ALA A 145 2.64 6.29 -21.69
CA ALA A 145 2.04 6.40 -20.36
C ALA A 145 1.42 7.79 -20.10
N LYS A 146 2.05 8.87 -20.61
CA LYS A 146 1.47 10.22 -20.56
C LYS A 146 0.22 10.33 -21.41
N ALA A 147 0.26 9.90 -22.67
CA ALA A 147 -0.89 9.96 -23.56
C ALA A 147 -2.10 9.20 -22.99
N ALA A 148 -1.88 7.96 -22.53
CA ALA A 148 -2.93 7.16 -21.90
C ALA A 148 -3.43 7.76 -20.57
N GLY A 149 -2.56 8.44 -19.82
CA GLY A 149 -2.94 9.15 -18.60
C GLY A 149 -3.79 10.38 -18.88
N ASP A 150 -3.42 11.17 -19.90
CA ASP A 150 -4.14 12.37 -20.30
C ASP A 150 -5.53 12.05 -20.86
N GLU A 151 -5.66 10.94 -21.61
CA GLU A 151 -6.94 10.41 -22.08
C GLU A 151 -7.87 10.05 -20.91
N LYS A 152 -7.38 9.27 -19.93
CA LYS A 152 -8.15 8.94 -18.72
C LYS A 152 -8.56 10.16 -17.90
N LEU A 153 -7.68 11.16 -17.82
CA LEU A 153 -8.00 12.44 -17.15
C LEU A 153 -9.06 13.23 -17.92
N ALA A 154 -9.11 13.13 -19.25
CA ALA A 154 -10.16 13.75 -20.02
C ALA A 154 -11.51 13.07 -19.78
N ASP A 155 -11.55 11.73 -19.74
CA ASP A 155 -12.79 10.99 -19.48
C ASP A 155 -13.32 11.23 -18.07
N MET A 156 -12.45 11.20 -17.05
CA MET A 156 -12.84 11.56 -15.68
C MET A 156 -13.36 13.00 -15.56
N ALA A 157 -12.89 13.94 -16.39
CA ALA A 157 -13.42 15.30 -16.39
C ALA A 157 -14.86 15.32 -16.90
N LYS A 158 -15.15 14.60 -17.98
CA LYS A 158 -16.51 14.50 -18.56
C LYS A 158 -17.47 13.87 -17.57
N ASP A 159 -17.11 12.72 -17.00
CA ASP A 159 -17.93 12.01 -16.00
C ASP A 159 -18.25 12.91 -14.79
N GLY A 160 -17.29 13.74 -14.38
CA GLY A 160 -17.47 14.68 -13.28
C GLY A 160 -18.31 15.91 -13.60
N GLU A 161 -18.45 16.28 -14.88
CA GLU A 161 -19.36 17.34 -15.34
C GLU A 161 -20.80 16.83 -15.49
N GLU A 162 -20.96 15.54 -15.80
CA GLU A 162 -22.27 14.87 -15.94
C GLU A 162 -22.88 14.42 -14.59
N SER A 163 -22.07 14.38 -13.53
CA SER A 163 -22.46 13.96 -12.15
C SER A 163 -22.78 15.13 -11.22
#